data_AF-A0A136NE41-F1
#
_entry.id   AF-A0A136NE41-F1
#
_cell.length_a   1.000
_cell.length_b   1.000
_cell.length_c   1.000
_cell.angle_alpha   90.00
_cell.angle_beta   90.00
_cell.angle_gamma   90.00
#
_symmetry.space_group_name_H-M   'P 1'
#
loop_
_entity.id
_entity.type
_entity.pdbx_description
1 polymer ?
#
loop_
_entity_poly.entity_id
_entity_poly.type
_entity_poly.pdbx_seq_one_letter_code
_entity_poly.pdbx_strand_id
1 'polypeptide(L)'
;MTELTKRKKMIFYPLIYAGKKYTDSKIRFLYSKLNKSYKEFLIQENIRNKPFEKTNYLLSSLLYRNISGQYELNEFENNTKFKTGADYLYFLNMHFLESHRFNIHFTSGRLLRSGDISSGLDILEKSAKHLFLFYFSQICLYYNTSLILKHRYSLDKEPMLINFLAAETAFKNIYDVMNKIDEYHFITELYFNLITMNKNPEENSYYYKYKNTVNKYASRLSPDERSVHISNLFSYCSGRATRG
;
A
#
# COMPACT_ATOMS: atom_id res chain seq x y z
N MET A 1 -0.83 31.14 29.78
CA MET A 1 -1.43 30.03 30.56
C MET A 1 -2.60 30.61 31.34
N THR A 2 -3.84 30.30 30.95
CA THR A 2 -5.04 30.95 31.50
C THR A 2 -5.29 30.57 32.95
N GLU A 3 -5.87 31.47 33.74
CA GLU A 3 -6.24 31.27 35.16
C GLU A 3 -7.05 29.98 35.39
N LEU A 4 -7.90 29.65 34.43
CA LEU A 4 -8.71 28.43 34.39
C LEU A 4 -7.87 27.15 34.45
N THR A 5 -6.70 27.15 33.77
CA THR A 5 -5.78 26.01 33.73
C THR A 5 -5.10 25.81 35.09
N LYS A 6 -4.84 26.90 35.81
CA LYS A 6 -4.19 26.88 37.13
C LYS A 6 -5.14 26.36 38.21
N ARG A 7 -6.41 26.79 38.19
CA ARG A 7 -7.46 26.28 39.09
C ARG A 7 -7.71 24.78 38.92
N LYS A 8 -7.80 24.29 37.67
CA LYS A 8 -7.98 22.85 37.39
C LYS A 8 -6.84 22.02 37.98
N LYS A 9 -5.58 22.45 37.83
CA LYS A 9 -4.41 21.75 38.40
C LYS A 9 -4.44 21.66 39.93
N MET A 10 -4.90 22.71 40.61
CA MET A 10 -5.00 22.72 42.08
C MET A 10 -6.07 21.77 42.62
N ILE A 11 -7.12 21.50 41.85
CA ILE A 11 -8.19 20.56 42.22
C ILE A 11 -7.71 19.10 42.07
N PHE A 12 -7.02 18.76 40.99
CA PHE A 12 -6.57 17.37 40.74
C PHE A 12 -5.34 16.95 41.54
N TYR A 13 -4.46 17.88 41.92
CA TYR A 13 -3.24 17.56 42.66
C TYR A 13 -3.48 16.77 43.97
N PRO A 14 -4.34 17.22 44.90
CA PRO A 14 -4.56 16.51 46.16
C PRO A 14 -5.22 15.13 45.97
N LEU A 15 -5.96 14.91 44.87
CA LEU A 15 -6.53 13.60 44.54
C LEU A 15 -5.45 12.59 44.12
N ILE A 16 -4.41 13.06 43.41
CA ILE A 16 -3.34 12.21 42.86
C ILE A 16 -2.18 12.07 43.85
N TYR A 17 -1.90 13.12 44.62
CA TYR A 17 -0.81 13.22 45.57
C TYR A 17 -1.30 13.66 46.95
N ALA A 18 -2.14 12.82 47.57
CA ALA A 18 -2.72 13.07 48.88
C ALA A 18 -1.64 13.42 49.93
N GLY A 19 -1.93 14.45 50.75
CA GLY A 19 -1.04 14.92 51.82
C GLY A 19 0.25 15.62 51.36
N LYS A 20 0.48 15.79 50.04
CA LYS A 20 1.68 16.47 49.52
C LYS A 20 1.37 17.92 49.14
N LYS A 21 2.32 18.83 49.39
CA LYS A 21 2.24 20.22 48.91
C LYS A 21 2.24 20.24 47.38
N TYR A 22 1.42 21.12 46.79
CA TYR A 22 1.33 21.32 45.34
C TYR A 22 2.71 21.66 44.74
N THR A 23 3.10 20.93 43.69
CA THR A 23 4.26 21.28 42.87
C THR A 23 3.89 21.21 41.39
N ASP A 24 3.99 22.35 40.70
CA ASP A 24 3.63 22.45 39.28
C ASP A 24 4.54 21.58 38.39
N SER A 25 5.78 21.33 38.82
CA SER A 25 6.70 20.39 38.17
C SER A 25 6.18 18.96 38.14
N LYS A 26 5.60 18.46 39.25
CA LYS A 26 5.04 17.10 39.31
C LYS A 26 3.80 16.97 38.43
N ILE A 27 2.96 18.00 38.39
CA ILE A 27 1.80 18.03 37.49
C ILE A 27 2.22 18.07 36.04
N ARG A 28 3.21 18.91 35.67
CA ARG A 28 3.76 18.92 34.31
C ARG A 28 4.34 17.56 33.92
N PHE A 29 5.07 16.91 34.83
CA PHE A 29 5.60 15.58 34.61
C PHE A 29 4.48 14.53 34.43
N LEU A 30 3.44 14.58 35.25
CA LEU A 30 2.28 13.70 35.13
C LEU A 30 1.56 13.91 33.79
N TYR A 31 1.32 15.15 33.37
CA TYR A 31 0.75 15.45 32.06
C TYR A 31 1.63 14.94 30.92
N SER A 32 2.96 15.07 31.04
CA SER A 32 3.89 14.51 30.06
C SER A 32 3.78 12.99 29.96
N LYS A 33 3.73 12.30 31.11
CA LYS A 33 3.51 10.85 31.18
C LYS A 33 2.16 10.44 30.60
N LEU A 34 1.08 11.13 30.97
CA LEU A 34 -0.26 10.88 30.45
C LEU A 34 -0.32 11.05 28.94
N ASN A 35 0.29 12.12 28.41
CA ASN A 35 0.35 12.36 26.97
C ASN A 35 1.15 11.27 26.25
N LYS A 36 2.25 10.79 26.85
CA LYS A 36 3.00 9.65 26.31
C LYS A 36 2.15 8.39 26.27
N SER A 37 1.50 8.02 27.37
CA SER A 37 0.63 6.85 27.45
C SER A 37 -0.59 6.95 26.52
N TYR A 38 -1.17 8.14 26.37
CA TYR A 38 -2.24 8.39 25.41
C TYR A 38 -1.79 8.15 23.97
N LYS A 39 -0.60 8.63 23.59
CA LYS A 39 -0.02 8.35 22.27
C LYS A 39 0.23 6.86 22.06
N GLU A 40 0.78 6.17 23.05
CA GLU A 40 1.01 4.71 22.99
C GLU A 40 -0.31 3.95 22.82
N PHE A 41 -1.36 4.35 23.55
CA PHE A 41 -2.70 3.78 23.42
C PHE A 41 -3.27 3.97 22.00
N LEU A 42 -3.18 5.18 21.45
CA LEU A 42 -3.65 5.45 20.09
C LEU A 42 -2.91 4.62 19.03
N ILE A 43 -1.59 4.43 19.21
CA ILE A 43 -0.80 3.56 18.32
C ILE A 43 -1.29 2.11 18.41
N GLN A 44 -1.50 1.60 19.62
CA GLN A 44 -1.99 0.23 19.83
C GLN A 44 -3.38 0.01 19.22
N GLU A 45 -4.31 0.96 19.41
CA GLU A 45 -5.64 0.89 18.82
C GLU A 45 -5.59 0.97 17.28
N ASN A 46 -4.70 1.79 16.72
CA ASN A 46 -4.50 1.83 15.27
C ASN A 46 -4.03 0.47 14.70
N ILE A 47 -3.03 -0.15 15.35
CA ILE A 47 -2.52 -1.47 14.96
C ILE A 47 -3.60 -2.54 15.14
N ARG A 48 -4.39 -2.47 16.22
CA ARG A 48 -5.47 -3.43 16.49
C ARG A 48 -6.55 -3.42 15.41
N ASN A 49 -6.84 -2.25 14.83
CA ASN A 49 -7.81 -2.08 13.75
C ASN A 49 -7.26 -2.49 12.38
N LYS A 50 -6.03 -2.99 12.31
CA LYS A 50 -5.29 -3.32 11.09
C LYS A 50 -4.73 -4.74 11.18
N PRO A 51 -5.57 -5.78 10.94
CA PRO A 51 -5.20 -7.17 11.19
C PRO A 51 -3.95 -7.61 10.44
N PHE A 52 -3.82 -7.20 9.17
CA PHE A 52 -2.66 -7.52 8.34
C PHE A 52 -1.36 -6.96 8.94
N GLU A 53 -1.32 -5.66 9.24
CA GLU A 53 -0.16 -5.00 9.82
C GLU A 53 0.20 -5.58 11.19
N LYS A 54 -0.81 -5.88 12.02
CA LYS A 54 -0.61 -6.56 13.31
C LYS A 54 0.11 -7.91 13.11
N THR A 55 -0.37 -8.77 12.22
CA THR A 55 0.27 -10.07 11.96
C THR A 55 1.66 -9.88 11.34
N ASN A 56 1.84 -8.90 10.45
CA ASN A 56 3.13 -8.59 9.83
C ASN A 56 4.20 -8.17 10.85
N TYR A 57 3.83 -7.28 11.79
CA TYR A 57 4.73 -6.84 12.86
C TYR A 57 5.08 -7.98 13.81
N LEU A 58 4.11 -8.83 14.13
CA LEU A 58 4.34 -9.98 14.99
C LEU A 58 5.31 -10.97 14.35
N LEU A 59 5.08 -11.36 13.09
CA LEU A 59 5.98 -12.23 12.34
C LEU A 59 7.39 -11.66 12.23
N SER A 60 7.51 -10.38 11.88
CA SER A 60 8.81 -9.69 11.84
C SER A 60 9.52 -9.74 13.19
N SER A 61 8.80 -9.56 14.29
CA SER A 61 9.37 -9.62 15.64
C SER A 61 9.81 -11.03 16.03
N LEU A 62 9.04 -12.05 15.66
CA LEU A 62 9.37 -13.46 15.92
C LEU A 62 10.58 -13.90 15.10
N LEU A 63 10.65 -13.51 13.83
CA LEU A 63 11.81 -13.75 12.97
C LEU A 63 13.07 -13.07 13.52
N TYR A 64 12.97 -11.79 13.91
CA TYR A 64 14.08 -11.07 14.52
C TYR A 64 14.63 -11.76 15.78
N ARG A 65 13.76 -12.43 16.54
CA ARG A 65 14.13 -13.16 17.75
C ARG A 65 14.51 -14.62 17.51
N ASN A 66 14.50 -15.08 16.24
CA ASN A 66 14.68 -16.49 15.87
C ASN A 66 13.69 -17.45 16.55
N ILE A 67 12.45 -17.01 16.80
CA ILE A 67 11.37 -17.82 17.43
C ILE A 67 10.42 -18.37 16.33
N SER A 68 10.92 -18.54 15.10
CA SER A 68 10.11 -18.77 13.89
C SER A 68 9.38 -20.13 13.83
N GLY A 69 9.57 -21.00 14.82
CA GLY A 69 9.01 -22.36 14.83
C GLY A 69 7.52 -22.50 15.17
N GLN A 70 6.81 -21.44 15.59
CA GLN A 70 5.48 -21.58 16.20
C GLN A 70 4.35 -20.71 15.62
N TYR A 71 4.63 -19.74 14.73
CA TYR A 71 3.54 -18.92 14.17
C TYR A 71 3.07 -19.47 12.84
N GLU A 72 1.82 -19.91 12.79
CA GLU A 72 1.22 -20.45 11.58
C GLU A 72 1.06 -19.34 10.53
N LEU A 73 1.85 -19.41 9.46
CA LEU A 73 1.64 -18.64 8.22
C LEU A 73 0.17 -18.65 7.77
N ASN A 74 -0.60 -19.69 8.15
CA ASN A 74 -2.03 -19.82 7.95
C ASN A 74 -2.83 -18.57 8.36
N GLU A 75 -2.52 -17.95 9.51
CA GLU A 75 -3.26 -16.75 9.94
C GLU A 75 -2.94 -15.55 9.04
N PHE A 76 -1.66 -15.41 8.64
CA PHE A 76 -1.25 -14.37 7.69
C PHE A 76 -1.90 -14.61 6.33
N GLU A 77 -1.86 -15.83 5.80
CA GLU A 77 -2.51 -16.23 4.55
C GLU A 77 -4.02 -15.95 4.57
N ASN A 78 -4.70 -16.28 5.67
CA ASN A 78 -6.14 -16.02 5.81
C ASN A 78 -6.44 -14.51 5.85
N ASN A 79 -5.58 -13.71 6.47
CA ASN A 79 -5.70 -12.25 6.49
C ASN A 79 -5.28 -11.60 5.15
N THR A 80 -4.50 -12.31 4.32
CA THR A 80 -3.94 -11.81 3.05
C THR A 80 -4.77 -12.24 1.83
N LYS A 81 -5.55 -13.31 1.94
CA LYS A 81 -6.56 -13.71 0.94
C LYS A 81 -7.69 -12.68 0.92
N PHE A 82 -7.47 -11.57 0.20
CA PHE A 82 -8.53 -10.63 -0.10
C PHE A 82 -9.68 -11.38 -0.79
N LYS A 83 -10.84 -11.45 -0.12
CA LYS A 83 -12.06 -12.00 -0.72
C LYS A 83 -12.62 -11.12 -1.85
N THR A 84 -12.03 -9.95 -2.09
CA THR A 84 -12.64 -8.86 -2.87
C THR A 84 -11.98 -8.59 -4.23
N GLY A 85 -10.88 -9.26 -4.59
CA GLY A 85 -10.16 -9.05 -5.87
C GLY A 85 -8.80 -8.39 -5.68
N ALA A 86 -8.07 -8.16 -6.78
CA ALA A 86 -6.72 -7.60 -6.76
C ALA A 86 -6.71 -6.06 -6.79
N ASP A 87 -5.83 -5.47 -6.00
CA ASP A 87 -5.45 -4.05 -6.00
C ASP A 87 -3.96 -3.89 -5.62
N TYR A 88 -3.47 -2.66 -5.55
CA TYR A 88 -2.06 -2.44 -5.21
C TYR A 88 -1.71 -2.94 -3.79
N LEU A 89 -2.62 -2.84 -2.81
CA LEU A 89 -2.38 -3.31 -1.44
C LEU A 89 -2.34 -4.84 -1.38
N TYR A 90 -3.18 -5.52 -2.16
CA TYR A 90 -3.13 -6.97 -2.33
C TYR A 90 -1.72 -7.43 -2.72
N PHE A 91 -1.11 -6.78 -3.72
CA PHE A 91 0.24 -7.13 -4.16
C PHE A 91 1.31 -6.89 -3.08
N LEU A 92 1.23 -5.77 -2.36
CA LEU A 92 2.15 -5.51 -1.26
C LEU A 92 2.01 -6.57 -0.15
N ASN A 93 0.78 -6.96 0.17
CA ASN A 93 0.50 -7.92 1.22
C ASN A 93 0.98 -9.33 0.83
N MET A 94 0.77 -9.74 -0.43
CA MET A 94 1.30 -10.99 -0.97
C MET A 94 2.84 -11.01 -1.00
N HIS A 95 3.49 -9.89 -1.33
CA HIS A 95 4.94 -9.78 -1.22
C HIS A 95 5.44 -10.04 0.22
N PHE A 96 4.79 -9.45 1.23
CA PHE A 96 5.16 -9.71 2.62
C PHE A 96 4.92 -11.17 3.03
N LEU A 97 3.81 -11.78 2.58
CA LEU A 97 3.52 -13.20 2.84
C LEU A 97 4.64 -14.09 2.30
N GLU A 98 5.00 -13.95 1.03
CA GLU A 98 6.03 -14.77 0.40
C GLU A 98 7.42 -14.49 1.01
N SER A 99 7.70 -13.25 1.39
CA SER A 99 8.95 -12.89 2.09
C SER A 99 9.04 -13.55 3.47
N HIS A 100 7.96 -13.56 4.25
CA HIS A 100 7.91 -14.27 5.53
C HIS A 100 8.05 -15.77 5.34
N ARG A 101 7.38 -16.34 4.33
CA ARG A 101 7.53 -17.75 3.97
C ARG A 101 9.00 -18.07 3.68
N PHE A 102 9.65 -17.30 2.81
CA PHE A 102 11.07 -17.48 2.52
C PHE A 102 11.93 -17.41 3.79
N ASN A 103 11.74 -16.38 4.63
CA ASN A 103 12.52 -16.19 5.85
C ASN A 103 12.34 -17.33 6.86
N ILE A 104 11.14 -17.88 7.00
CA ILE A 104 10.88 -19.05 7.85
C ILE A 104 11.62 -20.28 7.30
N HIS A 105 11.54 -20.51 5.99
CA HIS A 105 12.24 -21.62 5.32
C HIS A 105 13.76 -21.49 5.40
N PHE A 106 14.28 -20.27 5.33
CA PHE A 106 15.71 -19.98 5.46
C PHE A 106 16.20 -20.16 6.91
N THR A 107 15.53 -19.54 7.88
CA THR A 107 15.92 -19.59 9.30
C THR A 107 15.77 -20.98 9.91
N SER A 108 14.82 -21.78 9.45
CA SER A 108 14.66 -23.18 9.87
C SER A 108 15.68 -24.14 9.25
N GLY A 109 16.58 -23.66 8.38
CA GLY A 109 17.58 -24.49 7.70
C GLY A 109 17.00 -25.45 6.66
N ARG A 110 15.70 -25.34 6.32
CA ARG A 110 15.05 -26.18 5.29
C ARG A 110 15.67 -25.93 3.92
N LEU A 111 15.90 -24.66 3.55
CA LEU A 111 16.49 -24.28 2.25
C LEU A 111 17.97 -24.65 2.09
N LEU A 112 18.64 -25.07 3.16
CA LEU A 112 20.04 -25.54 3.11
C LEU A 112 20.14 -27.01 2.68
N ARG A 113 19.02 -27.72 2.54
CA ARG A 113 18.96 -29.08 1.99
C ARG A 113 18.90 -28.96 0.46
N SER A 114 19.78 -29.67 -0.24
CA SER A 114 19.98 -29.56 -1.70
C SER A 114 18.72 -29.81 -2.55
N GLY A 115 17.70 -30.47 -2.01
CA GLY A 115 16.41 -30.67 -2.69
C GLY A 115 15.44 -29.48 -2.61
N ASP A 116 15.66 -28.53 -1.70
CA ASP A 116 14.69 -27.47 -1.38
C ASP A 116 15.06 -26.10 -1.98
N ILE A 117 16.22 -25.96 -2.63
CA ILE A 117 16.69 -24.68 -3.21
C ILE A 117 15.73 -24.17 -4.30
N SER A 118 15.23 -25.06 -5.16
CA SER A 118 14.26 -24.69 -6.20
C SER A 118 13.00 -24.07 -5.59
N SER A 119 12.48 -24.66 -4.50
CA SER A 119 11.31 -24.11 -3.81
C SER A 119 11.57 -22.72 -3.21
N GLY A 120 12.80 -22.47 -2.73
CA GLY A 120 13.21 -21.16 -2.26
C GLY A 120 13.26 -20.11 -3.37
N LEU A 121 13.77 -20.49 -4.55
CA LEU A 121 13.78 -19.62 -5.72
C LEU A 121 12.35 -19.29 -6.20
N ASP A 122 11.45 -20.27 -6.22
CA ASP A 122 10.04 -20.05 -6.60
C ASP A 122 9.34 -19.05 -5.65
N ILE A 123 9.61 -19.14 -4.34
CA ILE A 123 9.07 -18.19 -3.35
C ILE A 123 9.63 -16.78 -3.58
N LEU A 124 10.94 -16.66 -3.83
CA LEU A 124 11.57 -15.37 -4.12
C LEU A 124 11.02 -14.75 -5.41
N GLU A 125 10.83 -15.54 -6.46
CA GLU A 125 10.26 -15.07 -7.73
C GLU A 125 8.84 -14.53 -7.52
N LYS A 126 7.98 -15.28 -6.81
CA LYS A 126 6.63 -14.81 -6.47
C LYS A 126 6.66 -13.52 -5.66
N SER A 127 7.55 -13.44 -4.65
CA SER A 127 7.72 -12.24 -3.84
C SER A 127 8.15 -11.03 -4.67
N ALA A 128 9.13 -11.20 -5.56
CA ALA A 128 9.63 -10.14 -6.44
C ALA A 128 8.55 -9.69 -7.43
N LYS A 129 7.80 -10.61 -8.00
CA LYS A 129 6.67 -10.34 -8.89
C LYS A 129 5.57 -9.51 -8.23
N HIS A 130 5.17 -9.87 -7.02
CA HIS A 130 4.18 -9.10 -6.27
C HIS A 130 4.69 -7.69 -5.93
N LEU A 131 5.95 -7.57 -5.51
CA LEU A 131 6.57 -6.26 -5.27
C LEU A 131 6.61 -5.39 -6.53
N PHE A 132 6.94 -6.01 -7.67
CA PHE A 132 6.93 -5.35 -8.97
C PHE A 132 5.54 -4.82 -9.32
N LEU A 133 4.50 -5.64 -9.21
CA LEU A 133 3.11 -5.26 -9.53
C LEU A 133 2.62 -4.11 -8.63
N PHE A 134 3.00 -4.10 -7.35
CA PHE A 134 2.73 -2.98 -6.45
C PHE A 134 3.35 -1.68 -6.97
N TYR A 135 4.66 -1.67 -7.23
CA TYR A 135 5.35 -0.46 -7.71
C TYR A 135 4.88 -0.03 -9.10
N PHE A 136 4.66 -0.97 -10.01
CA PHE A 136 4.16 -0.71 -11.34
C PHE A 136 2.81 0.02 -11.28
N SER A 137 1.85 -0.48 -10.49
CA SER A 137 0.53 0.13 -10.32
C SER A 137 0.66 1.56 -9.76
N GLN A 138 1.49 1.74 -8.73
CA GLN A 138 1.73 3.06 -8.13
C GLN A 138 2.36 4.05 -9.10
N ILE A 139 3.42 3.66 -9.82
CA ILE A 139 4.07 4.50 -10.83
C ILE A 139 3.05 4.91 -11.90
N CYS A 140 2.24 3.98 -12.38
CA CYS A 140 1.21 4.26 -13.38
C CYS A 140 0.15 5.24 -12.87
N LEU A 141 -0.31 5.10 -11.61
CA LEU A 141 -1.27 6.02 -11.00
C LEU A 141 -0.71 7.43 -10.86
N TYR A 142 0.51 7.58 -10.34
CA TYR A 142 1.15 8.89 -10.22
C TYR A 142 1.44 9.50 -11.59
N TYR A 143 1.83 8.68 -12.56
CA TYR A 143 2.03 9.15 -13.91
C TYR A 143 0.75 9.65 -14.56
N ASN A 144 -0.31 8.85 -14.49
CA ASN A 144 -1.62 9.25 -14.98
C ASN A 144 -2.12 10.55 -14.32
N THR A 145 -1.95 10.66 -13.00
CA THR A 145 -2.30 11.88 -12.26
C THR A 145 -1.50 13.07 -12.77
N SER A 146 -0.21 12.89 -13.03
CA SER A 146 0.64 13.94 -13.58
C SER A 146 0.21 14.37 -14.99
N LEU A 147 -0.20 13.42 -15.84
CA LEU A 147 -0.75 13.72 -17.17
C LEU A 147 -2.04 14.54 -17.05
N ILE A 148 -2.97 14.13 -16.18
CA ILE A 148 -4.23 14.84 -15.95
C ILE A 148 -3.97 16.28 -15.46
N LEU A 149 -3.05 16.47 -14.51
CA LEU A 149 -2.71 17.80 -13.99
C LEU A 149 -2.03 18.67 -15.05
N LYS A 150 -1.07 18.11 -15.81
CA LYS A 150 -0.42 18.78 -16.95
C LYS A 150 -1.47 19.31 -17.93
N HIS A 151 -2.43 18.45 -18.25
CA HIS A 151 -3.52 18.71 -19.17
C HIS A 151 -4.58 19.69 -18.67
N ARG A 152 -4.85 19.72 -17.36
CA ARG A 152 -5.86 20.60 -16.74
C ARG A 152 -5.33 22.01 -16.53
N TYR A 153 -4.05 22.15 -16.20
CA TYR A 153 -3.43 23.42 -15.82
C TYR A 153 -2.45 23.97 -16.87
N SER A 154 -2.38 23.35 -18.05
CA SER A 154 -1.47 23.74 -19.14
C SER A 154 -0.03 23.92 -18.67
N LEU A 155 0.47 22.96 -17.89
CA LEU A 155 1.81 23.03 -17.32
C LEU A 155 2.85 22.57 -18.36
N ASP A 156 3.85 23.41 -18.63
CA ASP A 156 4.97 23.05 -19.51
C ASP A 156 6.03 22.19 -18.82
N LYS A 157 5.97 22.07 -17.50
CA LYS A 157 6.97 21.33 -16.72
C LYS A 157 6.67 19.84 -16.73
N GLU A 158 7.62 19.07 -17.27
CA GLU A 158 7.56 17.61 -17.25
C GLU A 158 8.09 17.04 -15.92
N PRO A 159 7.35 16.16 -15.24
CA PRO A 159 7.86 15.45 -14.07
C PRO A 159 8.94 14.45 -14.52
N MET A 160 10.20 14.87 -14.38
CA MET A 160 11.38 14.21 -14.94
C MET A 160 11.52 12.73 -14.55
N LEU A 161 11.33 12.39 -13.26
CA LEU A 161 11.46 11.00 -12.80
C LEU A 161 10.35 10.10 -13.32
N ILE A 162 9.12 10.59 -13.35
CA ILE A 162 7.98 9.78 -13.76
C ILE A 162 8.00 9.60 -15.27
N ASN A 163 8.33 10.62 -16.05
CA ASN A 163 8.53 10.49 -17.50
C ASN A 163 9.68 9.54 -17.86
N PHE A 164 10.77 9.54 -17.07
CA PHE A 164 11.88 8.60 -17.24
C PHE A 164 11.42 7.15 -17.01
N LEU A 165 10.71 6.88 -15.91
CA LEU A 165 10.16 5.55 -15.61
C LEU A 165 9.04 5.15 -16.58
N ALA A 166 8.33 6.14 -17.13
CA ALA A 166 7.19 5.98 -18.02
C ALA A 166 7.52 6.05 -19.52
N ALA A 167 8.81 6.09 -19.86
CA ALA A 167 9.27 6.06 -21.24
C ALA A 167 8.58 4.88 -21.96
N GLU A 168 8.02 5.16 -23.13
CA GLU A 168 7.07 4.27 -23.81
C GLU A 168 7.65 2.88 -24.10
N THR A 169 8.96 2.81 -24.32
CA THR A 169 9.74 1.57 -24.45
C THR A 169 9.79 0.75 -23.17
N ALA A 170 9.89 1.36 -21.99
CA ALA A 170 9.94 0.63 -20.72
C ALA A 170 8.58 -0.02 -20.39
N PHE A 171 7.48 0.73 -20.52
CA PHE A 171 6.14 0.20 -20.21
C PHE A 171 5.67 -0.85 -21.20
N LYS A 172 5.94 -0.65 -22.51
CA LYS A 172 5.58 -1.65 -23.51
C LYS A 172 6.33 -2.96 -23.30
N ASN A 173 7.63 -2.90 -23.01
CA ASN A 173 8.42 -4.10 -22.71
C ASN A 173 7.91 -4.83 -21.46
N ILE A 174 7.59 -4.09 -20.40
CA ILE A 174 6.99 -4.65 -19.19
C ILE A 174 5.66 -5.36 -19.51
N TYR A 175 4.78 -4.69 -20.26
CA TYR A 175 3.51 -5.25 -20.69
C TYR A 175 3.70 -6.53 -21.51
N ASP A 176 4.59 -6.51 -22.51
CA ASP A 176 4.83 -7.64 -23.41
C ASP A 176 5.41 -8.87 -22.69
N VAL A 177 6.25 -8.66 -21.68
CA VAL A 177 6.80 -9.72 -20.83
C VAL A 177 5.70 -10.29 -19.93
N MET A 178 5.04 -9.44 -19.15
CA MET A 178 4.04 -9.85 -18.15
C MET A 178 2.81 -10.52 -18.78
N ASN A 179 2.39 -10.06 -19.97
CA ASN A 179 1.22 -10.62 -20.65
C ASN A 179 1.39 -12.07 -21.11
N LYS A 180 2.62 -12.59 -21.12
CA LYS A 180 2.91 -13.97 -21.55
C LYS A 180 3.09 -14.94 -20.38
N ILE A 181 3.42 -14.44 -19.20
CA ILE A 181 3.93 -15.26 -18.10
C ILE A 181 3.14 -15.10 -16.80
N ASP A 182 2.23 -14.14 -16.73
CA ASP A 182 1.69 -13.68 -15.46
C ASP A 182 0.17 -13.86 -15.32
N GLU A 183 -0.25 -14.53 -14.25
CA GLU A 183 -1.68 -14.61 -13.90
C GLU A 183 -2.33 -13.22 -13.66
N TYR A 184 -1.52 -12.21 -13.31
CA TYR A 184 -1.93 -10.82 -13.10
C TYR A 184 -1.69 -9.92 -14.32
N HIS A 185 -1.54 -10.48 -15.52
CA HIS A 185 -1.39 -9.70 -16.76
C HIS A 185 -2.49 -8.64 -16.95
N PHE A 186 -3.68 -8.88 -16.40
CA PHE A 186 -4.78 -7.94 -16.47
C PHE A 186 -4.45 -6.58 -15.82
N ILE A 187 -3.63 -6.54 -14.77
CA ILE A 187 -3.21 -5.30 -14.13
C ILE A 187 -2.32 -4.49 -15.07
N THR A 188 -1.32 -5.15 -15.69
CA THR A 188 -0.42 -4.48 -16.62
C THR A 188 -1.16 -4.00 -17.86
N GLU A 189 -2.11 -4.77 -18.39
CA GLU A 189 -2.97 -4.37 -19.51
C GLU A 189 -3.86 -3.18 -19.16
N LEU A 190 -4.49 -3.16 -17.98
CA LEU A 190 -5.33 -2.06 -17.51
C LEU A 190 -4.55 -0.75 -17.42
N TYR A 191 -3.41 -0.77 -16.73
CA TYR A 191 -2.59 0.43 -16.54
C TYR A 191 -1.90 0.90 -17.82
N PHE A 192 -1.48 -0.04 -18.68
CA PHE A 192 -0.96 0.31 -20.00
C PHE A 192 -2.03 1.07 -20.81
N ASN A 193 -3.24 0.51 -20.95
CA ASN A 193 -4.31 1.15 -21.71
C ASN A 193 -4.79 2.47 -21.07
N LEU A 194 -4.77 2.58 -19.73
CA LEU A 194 -5.05 3.84 -19.02
C LEU A 194 -4.06 4.94 -19.43
N ILE A 195 -2.76 4.62 -19.41
CA ILE A 195 -1.70 5.56 -19.77
C ILE A 195 -1.80 5.93 -21.25
N THR A 196 -1.98 4.94 -22.14
CA THR A 196 -2.09 5.19 -23.58
C THR A 196 -3.27 6.11 -23.90
N MET A 197 -4.41 5.93 -23.23
CA MET A 197 -5.57 6.82 -23.37
C MET A 197 -5.25 8.26 -22.95
N ASN A 198 -4.58 8.45 -21.81
CA ASN A 198 -4.29 9.81 -21.31
C ASN A 198 -3.12 10.50 -22.03
N LYS A 199 -2.20 9.73 -22.63
CA LYS A 199 -1.16 10.29 -23.53
C LYS A 199 -1.74 10.78 -24.85
N ASN A 200 -2.81 10.15 -25.33
CA ASN A 200 -3.41 10.41 -26.64
C ASN A 200 -4.89 10.83 -26.51
N PRO A 201 -5.20 11.95 -25.84
CA PRO A 201 -6.58 12.33 -25.51
C PRO A 201 -7.45 12.70 -26.72
N GLU A 202 -6.85 12.91 -27.89
CA GLU A 202 -7.57 13.19 -29.14
C GLU A 202 -8.09 11.90 -29.82
N GLU A 203 -7.51 10.75 -29.50
CA GLU A 203 -7.82 9.47 -30.14
C GLU A 203 -8.83 8.64 -29.34
N ASN A 204 -10.10 8.68 -29.76
CA ASN A 204 -11.19 7.93 -29.13
C ASN A 204 -10.98 6.40 -29.09
N SER A 205 -10.22 5.86 -30.05
CA SER A 205 -9.89 4.43 -30.12
C SER A 205 -9.28 3.93 -28.81
N TYR A 206 -8.39 4.70 -28.19
CA TYR A 206 -7.75 4.33 -26.93
C TYR A 206 -8.71 4.37 -25.73
N TYR A 207 -9.66 5.31 -25.71
CA TYR A 207 -10.72 5.32 -24.71
C TYR A 207 -11.55 4.04 -24.77
N TYR A 208 -12.03 3.66 -25.96
CA TYR A 208 -12.81 2.43 -26.12
C TYR A 208 -12.00 1.18 -25.78
N LYS A 209 -10.72 1.13 -26.15
CA LYS A 209 -9.82 0.04 -25.78
C LYS A 209 -9.70 -0.08 -24.25
N TYR A 210 -9.44 1.02 -23.55
CA TYR A 210 -9.34 1.02 -22.09
C TYR A 210 -10.68 0.67 -21.42
N LYS A 211 -11.80 1.27 -21.84
CA LYS A 211 -13.15 0.94 -21.35
C LYS A 211 -13.47 -0.55 -21.47
N ASN A 212 -13.18 -1.15 -22.63
CA ASN A 212 -13.39 -2.57 -22.86
C ASN A 212 -12.52 -3.43 -21.95
N THR A 213 -11.27 -3.00 -21.70
CA THR A 213 -10.34 -3.68 -20.77
C THR A 213 -10.87 -3.64 -19.32
N VAL A 214 -11.36 -2.48 -18.87
CA VAL A 214 -11.99 -2.32 -17.55
C VAL A 214 -13.19 -3.25 -17.40
N ASN A 215 -14.09 -3.28 -18.39
CA ASN A 215 -15.26 -4.16 -18.36
C ASN A 215 -14.88 -5.64 -18.35
N LYS A 216 -13.87 -6.03 -19.14
CA LYS A 216 -13.37 -7.41 -19.23
C LYS A 216 -12.84 -7.92 -17.90
N TYR A 217 -12.15 -7.09 -17.13
CA TYR A 217 -11.45 -7.51 -15.91
C TYR A 217 -12.10 -7.03 -14.61
N ALA A 218 -13.24 -6.32 -14.66
CA ALA A 218 -13.89 -5.73 -13.49
C ALA A 218 -14.10 -6.72 -12.32
N SER A 219 -14.47 -7.98 -12.62
CA SER A 219 -14.70 -9.01 -11.61
C SER A 219 -13.44 -9.49 -10.89
N ARG A 220 -12.26 -9.25 -11.45
CA ARG A 220 -10.96 -9.62 -10.88
C ARG A 220 -10.37 -8.51 -9.99
N LEU A 221 -10.93 -7.31 -10.06
CA LEU A 221 -10.46 -6.13 -9.33
C LEU A 221 -11.17 -5.98 -8.00
N SER A 222 -10.44 -5.45 -7.01
CA SER A 222 -11.03 -4.99 -5.76
C SER A 222 -12.03 -3.84 -6.02
N PRO A 223 -13.01 -3.62 -5.12
CA PRO A 223 -13.95 -2.51 -5.25
C PRO A 223 -13.24 -1.15 -5.40
N ASP A 224 -12.15 -0.94 -4.65
CA ASP A 224 -11.39 0.30 -4.68
C ASP A 224 -10.65 0.47 -6.01
N GLU A 225 -9.97 -0.59 -6.48
CA GLU A 225 -9.27 -0.56 -7.77
C GLU A 225 -10.25 -0.35 -8.94
N ARG A 226 -11.41 -1.00 -8.88
CA ARG A 226 -12.49 -0.80 -9.87
C ARG A 226 -12.99 0.65 -9.84
N SER A 227 -13.17 1.22 -8.66
CA SER A 227 -13.57 2.62 -8.48
C SER A 227 -12.54 3.57 -9.10
N VAL A 228 -11.24 3.31 -8.90
CA VAL A 228 -10.16 4.07 -9.52
C VAL A 228 -10.27 4.04 -11.06
N HIS A 229 -10.42 2.85 -11.66
CA HIS A 229 -10.50 2.75 -13.12
C HIS A 229 -11.76 3.40 -13.71
N ILE A 230 -12.91 3.24 -13.06
CA ILE A 230 -14.16 3.87 -13.45
C ILE A 230 -14.08 5.39 -13.33
N SER A 231 -13.51 5.90 -12.23
CA SER A 231 -13.29 7.33 -12.01
C SER A 231 -12.42 7.95 -13.10
N ASN A 232 -11.40 7.22 -13.57
CA ASN A 232 -10.57 7.67 -14.69
C ASN A 232 -11.33 7.72 -16.03
N LEU A 233 -12.23 6.76 -16.29
CA LEU A 233 -13.09 6.80 -17.48
C LEU A 233 -14.03 8.03 -17.44
N PHE A 234 -14.63 8.33 -16.29
CA PHE A 234 -15.46 9.53 -16.13
C PHE A 234 -14.63 10.81 -16.25
N SER A 235 -13.45 10.85 -15.63
CA SER A 235 -12.57 12.01 -15.67
C SER A 235 -12.13 12.34 -17.10
N TYR A 236 -11.87 11.33 -17.92
CA TYR A 236 -11.59 11.50 -19.34
C TYR A 236 -12.77 12.14 -20.09
N CYS A 237 -13.99 11.64 -19.89
CA CYS A 237 -15.20 12.20 -20.51
C CYS A 237 -15.46 13.64 -20.08
N SER A 238 -15.38 13.93 -18.77
CA SER A 238 -15.58 15.28 -18.24
C SER A 238 -14.52 16.27 -18.72
N GLY A 239 -13.26 15.84 -18.77
CA GLY A 239 -12.17 16.68 -19.28
C GLY A 239 -12.33 17.05 -20.75
N ARG A 240 -12.93 16.17 -21.56
CA ARG A 240 -13.31 16.49 -22.94
C ARG A 240 -14.46 17.47 -23.05
N ALA A 241 -15.51 17.28 -22.25
CA ALA A 241 -16.67 18.18 -22.25
C ALA A 241 -16.31 19.63 -21.87
N THR A 242 -15.20 19.84 -21.16
CA THR A 242 -14.68 21.18 -20.83
C THR A 242 -13.70 21.76 -21.85
N ARG A 243 -13.23 20.97 -22.83
CA ARG A 243 -12.25 21.39 -23.85
C ARG A 243 -12.88 21.68 -25.22
N GLY A 244 -14.04 21.07 -25.51
CA GLY A 244 -14.88 21.41 -26.67
C GLY A 244 -15.88 22.50 -26.32
#